data_AF-A0AAU9UC63-F1
#
_entry.id   AF-A0AAU9UC63-F1
#
_cell.length_a   1.000
_cell.length_b   1.000
_cell.length_c   1.000
_cell.angle_alpha   90.00
_cell.angle_beta   90.00
_cell.angle_gamma   90.00
#
_symmetry.space_group_name_H-M   'P 1'
#
loop_
_entity.id
_entity.type
_entity.pdbx_description
1 polymer ?
#
loop_
_entity_poly.entity_id
_entity_poly.type
_entity_poly.pdbx_seq_one_letter_code
_entity_poly.pdbx_strand_id
1 'polypeptide(L)'
;MGLSKEEKKARKEAKRLEKLKAENEARKKLKRDELEREIAAQARKRGELDKSWREMMLKIKEPVFKQDIEVLWHTFERAYDKKDYLIKYIMQLMDVADDQFQRTVASFCDTIDTMINKFLSDLEELSKHNDIRTSRVLKAGEDDAATINTDHNAAETHLQLLLFHGHTTADSMAWTTRGENLVKEDEERSKYTNERESLRSFLENTYNSTWDEYKGVLKSYVMETAENQKQVRKLRRKENLMADIIASQAKKIANSDGLLKRLRSELAAYESGTKQAVFRDRRDRHRAAFFRLKRTLADGCTVDSKQMARLVKESDSTVEWLEEAYKKGEKILRLAALCRKFETQREKVMPFGPNLPHSPTETKISLRQQHSNDSLVLNAISSTGGLTRLWQKISNAELSRRALVREKMLLEKENALIVQKIQEYRETKMNLETRKCLCISGKADSGNHPVAVDGVLEVNKYRNF
;
A
#
# COMPACT_ATOMS: atom_id res chain seq x y z
N MET A 1 -52.33 -55.07 158.32
CA MET A 1 -51.96 -53.66 158.16
C MET A 1 -50.86 -53.56 157.11
N GLY A 2 -51.06 -52.80 156.03
CA GLY A 2 -50.03 -52.48 155.04
C GLY A 2 -49.81 -53.53 153.94
N LEU A 3 -50.11 -53.14 152.69
CA LEU A 3 -49.77 -53.71 151.37
C LEU A 3 -49.18 -55.14 151.35
N SER A 4 -49.96 -56.09 150.79
CA SER A 4 -49.65 -57.52 150.67
C SER A 4 -48.50 -57.83 149.71
N LYS A 5 -47.86 -58.98 149.92
CA LYS A 5 -46.54 -59.42 149.45
C LYS A 5 -46.41 -59.64 147.92
N GLU A 6 -47.50 -59.67 147.17
CA GLU A 6 -47.47 -59.99 145.72
C GLU A 6 -47.05 -58.81 144.84
N GLU A 7 -47.50 -57.58 145.15
CA GLU A 7 -47.08 -56.37 144.41
C GLU A 7 -45.62 -55.99 144.66
N LYS A 8 -45.08 -56.30 145.85
CA LYS A 8 -43.65 -56.13 146.16
C LYS A 8 -42.77 -57.17 145.44
N LYS A 9 -43.31 -58.35 145.09
CA LYS A 9 -42.61 -59.37 144.30
C LYS A 9 -42.61 -59.00 142.81
N ALA A 10 -43.77 -58.58 142.28
CA ALA A 10 -43.90 -58.10 140.90
C ALA A 10 -43.07 -56.84 140.60
N ARG A 11 -42.99 -55.87 141.53
CA ARG A 11 -42.16 -54.66 141.35
C ARG A 11 -40.65 -54.93 141.45
N LYS A 12 -40.23 -55.94 142.24
CA LYS A 12 -38.83 -56.42 142.26
C LYS A 12 -38.48 -57.17 140.99
N GLU A 13 -39.41 -57.97 140.47
CA GLU A 13 -39.23 -58.76 139.24
C GLU A 13 -39.25 -57.87 137.99
N ALA A 14 -40.11 -56.86 137.93
CA ALA A 14 -40.12 -55.82 136.91
C ALA A 14 -38.82 -55.00 136.92
N LYS A 15 -38.31 -54.58 138.10
CA LYS A 15 -37.00 -53.92 138.21
C LYS A 15 -35.84 -54.83 137.79
N ARG A 16 -35.95 -56.15 137.99
CA ARG A 16 -34.94 -57.13 137.58
C ARG A 16 -34.96 -57.34 136.07
N LEU A 17 -36.14 -57.42 135.45
CA LEU A 17 -36.35 -57.49 134.01
C LEU A 17 -35.96 -56.19 133.29
N GLU A 18 -36.24 -55.03 133.89
CA GLU A 18 -35.83 -53.73 133.37
C GLU A 18 -34.31 -53.54 133.47
N LYS A 19 -33.68 -53.94 134.57
CA LYS A 19 -32.21 -54.02 134.66
C LYS A 19 -31.63 -54.93 133.59
N LEU A 20 -32.22 -56.11 133.36
CA LEU A 20 -31.74 -57.08 132.37
C LEU A 20 -31.97 -56.60 130.93
N LYS A 21 -33.03 -55.82 130.67
CA LYS A 21 -33.26 -55.10 129.41
C LYS A 21 -32.28 -53.95 129.22
N ALA A 22 -32.03 -53.14 130.25
CA ALA A 22 -31.06 -52.04 130.22
C ALA A 22 -29.63 -52.55 130.04
N GLU A 23 -29.29 -53.70 130.65
CA GLU A 23 -28.01 -54.38 130.50
C GLU A 23 -27.86 -54.98 129.09
N ASN A 24 -28.93 -55.56 128.53
CA ASN A 24 -28.96 -55.99 127.13
C ASN A 24 -28.91 -54.81 126.14
N GLU A 25 -29.54 -53.68 126.42
CA GLU A 25 -29.47 -52.47 125.60
C GLU A 25 -28.11 -51.79 125.70
N ALA A 26 -27.49 -51.76 126.88
CA ALA A 26 -26.11 -51.32 127.08
C ALA A 26 -25.15 -52.21 126.29
N ARG A 27 -25.35 -53.54 126.30
CA ARG A 27 -24.57 -54.48 125.49
C ARG A 27 -24.80 -54.30 123.99
N LYS A 28 -26.02 -53.99 123.55
CA LYS A 28 -26.33 -53.65 122.15
C LYS A 28 -25.77 -52.29 121.74
N LYS A 29 -25.72 -51.31 122.64
CA LYS A 29 -25.05 -50.01 122.41
C LYS A 29 -23.55 -50.21 122.29
N LEU A 30 -22.91 -50.97 123.18
CA LEU A 30 -21.50 -51.33 123.08
C LEU A 30 -21.15 -51.99 121.75
N LYS A 31 -21.95 -52.96 121.30
CA LYS A 31 -21.79 -53.59 119.98
C LYS A 31 -22.01 -52.63 118.80
N ARG A 32 -22.92 -51.65 118.93
CA ARG A 32 -23.13 -50.60 117.91
C ARG A 32 -21.96 -49.63 117.88
N ASP A 33 -21.46 -49.21 119.04
CA ASP A 33 -20.30 -48.32 119.16
C ASP A 33 -19.01 -49.01 118.69
N GLU A 34 -18.89 -50.32 118.88
CA GLU A 34 -17.83 -51.16 118.31
C GLU A 34 -17.95 -51.23 116.78
N LEU A 35 -19.15 -51.49 116.26
CA LEU A 35 -19.42 -51.51 114.82
C LEU A 35 -19.18 -50.14 114.17
N GLU A 36 -19.61 -49.05 114.80
CA GLU A 36 -19.36 -47.68 114.33
C GLU A 36 -17.86 -47.34 114.37
N ARG A 37 -17.14 -47.80 115.40
CA ARG A 37 -15.67 -47.70 115.44
C ARG A 37 -15.02 -48.50 114.33
N GLU A 38 -15.50 -49.70 114.01
CA GLU A 38 -15.02 -50.50 112.89
C GLU A 38 -15.33 -49.85 111.54
N ILE A 39 -16.54 -49.31 111.34
CA ILE A 39 -16.93 -48.59 110.12
C ILE A 39 -16.09 -47.32 109.96
N ALA A 40 -15.88 -46.55 111.03
CA ALA A 40 -15.02 -45.36 111.00
C ALA A 40 -13.55 -45.72 110.73
N ALA A 41 -13.06 -46.83 111.30
CA ALA A 41 -11.72 -47.35 111.01
C ALA A 41 -11.60 -47.85 109.57
N GLN A 42 -12.63 -48.51 109.02
CA GLN A 42 -12.68 -48.93 107.62
C GLN A 42 -12.78 -47.74 106.67
N ALA A 43 -13.54 -46.70 107.01
CA ALA A 43 -13.62 -45.46 106.23
C ALA A 43 -12.27 -44.74 106.21
N ARG A 44 -11.55 -44.71 107.34
CA ARG A 44 -10.18 -44.18 107.42
C ARG A 44 -9.20 -45.00 106.58
N LYS A 45 -9.23 -46.32 106.70
CA LYS A 45 -8.44 -47.24 105.85
C LYS A 45 -8.77 -47.12 104.36
N ARG A 46 -10.04 -46.90 104.01
CA ARG A 46 -10.48 -46.65 102.63
C ARG A 46 -9.94 -45.33 102.11
N GLY A 47 -9.99 -44.26 102.92
CA GLY A 47 -9.37 -42.98 102.57
C GLY A 47 -7.85 -43.06 102.41
N GLU A 48 -7.18 -43.88 103.23
CA GLU A 48 -5.74 -44.19 103.08
C GLU A 48 -5.45 -44.98 101.80
N LEU A 49 -6.28 -45.99 101.49
CA LEU A 49 -6.20 -46.74 100.23
C LEU A 49 -6.45 -45.85 99.01
N ASP A 50 -7.45 -44.97 99.05
CA ASP A 50 -7.75 -44.02 97.97
C ASP A 50 -6.62 -43.00 97.77
N LYS A 51 -6.01 -42.52 98.86
CA LYS A 51 -4.81 -41.67 98.79
C LYS A 51 -3.64 -42.43 98.17
N SER A 52 -3.37 -43.65 98.65
CA SER A 52 -2.31 -44.52 98.10
C SER A 52 -2.54 -44.85 96.62
N TRP A 53 -3.79 -45.13 96.23
CA TRP A 53 -4.18 -45.38 94.84
C TRP A 53 -4.00 -44.13 93.97
N ARG A 54 -4.41 -42.95 94.45
CA ARG A 54 -4.18 -41.68 93.74
C ARG A 54 -2.70 -41.39 93.60
N GLU A 55 -1.91 -41.58 94.64
CA GLU A 55 -0.45 -41.40 94.61
C GLU A 55 0.21 -42.38 93.62
N MET A 56 -0.21 -43.65 93.63
CA MET A 56 0.27 -44.66 92.67
C MET A 56 -0.12 -44.29 91.24
N MET A 57 -1.38 -43.90 91.00
CA MET A 57 -1.86 -43.47 89.69
C MET A 57 -1.15 -42.20 89.22
N LEU A 58 -0.86 -41.25 90.12
CA LEU A 58 -0.10 -40.04 89.80
C LEU A 58 1.33 -40.42 89.40
N LYS A 59 2.00 -41.29 90.16
CA LYS A 59 3.34 -41.78 89.82
C LYS A 59 3.38 -42.51 88.47
N ILE A 60 2.32 -43.23 88.10
CA ILE A 60 2.22 -43.91 86.80
C ILE A 60 1.91 -42.91 85.67
N LYS A 61 1.06 -41.91 85.90
CA LYS A 61 0.61 -40.95 84.87
C LYS A 61 1.53 -39.76 84.67
N GLU A 62 2.25 -39.32 85.70
CA GLU A 62 3.21 -38.22 85.62
C GLU A 62 4.26 -38.40 84.50
N PRO A 63 4.95 -39.56 84.34
CA PRO A 63 5.89 -39.74 83.24
C PRO A 63 5.20 -39.73 81.86
N VAL A 64 3.96 -40.24 81.76
CA VAL A 64 3.18 -40.21 80.52
C VAL A 64 2.84 -38.77 80.14
N PHE A 65 2.40 -37.94 81.10
CA PHE A 65 2.13 -36.53 80.83
C PHE A 65 3.39 -35.76 80.45
N LYS A 66 4.54 -36.05 81.07
CA LYS A 66 5.83 -35.45 80.67
C LYS A 66 6.17 -35.82 79.22
N GLN A 67 6.01 -37.09 78.86
CA GLN A 67 6.26 -37.56 77.51
C GLN A 67 5.28 -36.95 76.49
N ASP A 68 3.99 -36.84 76.83
CA ASP A 68 2.99 -36.21 75.95
C ASP A 68 3.29 -34.72 75.75
N ILE A 69 3.66 -34.00 76.81
CA ILE A 69 4.07 -32.58 76.73
C ILE A 69 5.33 -32.43 75.87
N GLU A 70 6.30 -33.34 75.98
CA GLU A 70 7.52 -33.34 75.18
C GLU A 70 7.23 -33.61 73.70
N VAL A 71 6.36 -34.58 73.40
CA VAL A 71 5.89 -34.84 72.03
C VAL A 71 5.12 -33.64 71.47
N LEU A 72 4.23 -33.03 72.24
CA LEU A 72 3.53 -31.79 71.88
C LEU A 72 4.50 -30.63 71.64
N TRP A 73 5.53 -30.50 72.46
CA TRP A 73 6.59 -29.50 72.31
C TRP A 73 7.34 -29.69 70.99
N HIS A 74 7.84 -30.90 70.70
CA HIS A 74 8.57 -31.17 69.46
C HIS A 74 7.69 -31.05 68.21
N THR A 75 6.43 -31.43 68.29
CA THR A 75 5.49 -31.24 67.17
C THR A 75 5.18 -29.76 66.93
N PHE A 76 5.04 -28.97 68.00
CA PHE A 76 4.90 -27.53 67.90
C PHE A 76 6.15 -26.86 67.33
N GLU A 77 7.34 -27.18 67.84
CA GLU A 77 8.63 -26.66 67.38
C GLU A 77 8.83 -26.94 65.89
N ARG A 78 8.59 -28.19 65.44
CA ARG A 78 8.66 -28.55 64.02
C ARG A 78 7.63 -27.80 63.17
N ALA A 79 6.43 -27.54 63.69
CA ALA A 79 5.41 -26.78 62.98
C ALA A 79 5.79 -25.28 62.91
N TYR A 80 6.38 -24.76 63.97
CA TYR A 80 6.91 -23.40 64.04
C TYR A 80 8.04 -23.22 63.02
N ASP A 81 9.05 -24.09 63.01
CA ASP A 81 10.18 -24.04 62.07
C ASP A 81 9.72 -24.11 60.61
N LYS A 82 8.75 -24.99 60.31
CA LYS A 82 8.17 -25.07 58.96
C LYS A 82 7.47 -23.78 58.56
N LYS A 83 6.70 -23.18 59.47
CA LYS A 83 6.01 -21.91 59.20
C LYS A 83 6.99 -20.76 59.07
N ASP A 84 8.01 -20.69 59.91
CA ASP A 84 9.06 -19.67 59.85
C ASP A 84 9.87 -19.79 58.54
N TYR A 85 10.22 -21.01 58.14
CA TYR A 85 10.83 -21.27 56.83
C TYR A 85 9.91 -20.83 55.69
N LEU A 86 8.62 -21.18 55.74
CA LEU A 86 7.66 -20.77 54.71
C LEU A 86 7.52 -19.25 54.64
N ILE A 87 7.47 -18.55 55.77
CA ILE A 87 7.42 -17.08 55.83
C ILE A 87 8.67 -16.50 55.18
N LYS A 88 9.87 -16.95 55.58
CA LYS A 88 11.14 -16.50 55.00
C LYS A 88 11.23 -16.76 53.50
N TYR A 89 10.80 -17.94 53.06
CA TYR A 89 10.79 -18.32 51.65
C TYR A 89 9.81 -17.47 50.84
N ILE A 90 8.61 -17.20 51.36
CA ILE A 90 7.63 -16.33 50.71
C ILE A 90 8.14 -14.89 50.64
N MET A 91 8.79 -14.38 51.69
CA MET A 91 9.41 -13.05 51.66
C MET A 91 10.48 -12.96 50.56
N GLN A 92 11.36 -13.97 50.44
CA GLN A 92 12.34 -14.02 49.35
C GLN A 92 11.70 -14.07 47.96
N LEU A 93 10.64 -14.86 47.80
CA LEU A 93 9.90 -14.89 46.53
C LEU A 93 9.23 -13.56 46.21
N MET A 94 8.75 -12.84 47.23
CA MET A 94 8.16 -11.51 47.07
C MET A 94 9.22 -10.49 46.63
N ASP A 95 10.40 -10.52 47.24
CA ASP A 95 11.51 -9.66 46.84
C ASP A 95 11.93 -9.94 45.38
N VAL A 96 12.04 -11.22 45.00
CA VAL A 96 12.35 -11.60 43.60
C VAL A 96 11.27 -11.14 42.63
N ALA A 97 10.00 -11.25 43.01
CA ALA A 97 8.89 -10.79 42.18
C ALA A 97 8.89 -9.27 42.00
N ASP A 98 9.19 -8.50 43.05
CA ASP A 98 9.30 -7.05 42.97
C ASP A 98 10.49 -6.64 42.09
N ASP A 99 11.65 -7.30 42.25
CA ASP A 99 12.83 -7.08 41.42
C ASP A 99 12.54 -7.36 39.92
N GLN A 100 11.80 -8.43 39.63
CA GLN A 100 11.35 -8.74 38.26
C GLN A 100 10.38 -7.69 37.73
N PHE A 101 9.44 -7.22 38.56
CA PHE A 101 8.50 -6.17 38.18
C PHE A 101 9.22 -4.86 37.86
N GLN A 102 10.13 -4.41 38.73
CA GLN A 102 10.90 -3.19 38.50
C GLN A 102 11.76 -3.28 37.23
N ARG A 103 12.44 -4.41 36.99
CA ARG A 103 13.21 -4.63 35.75
C ARG A 103 12.33 -4.60 34.50
N THR A 104 11.13 -5.17 34.59
CA THR A 104 10.18 -5.18 33.47
C THR A 104 9.71 -3.77 33.16
N VAL A 105 9.37 -2.97 34.18
CA VAL A 105 8.98 -1.57 34.02
C VAL A 105 10.14 -0.74 33.43
N ALA A 106 11.35 -0.89 33.95
CA ALA A 106 12.54 -0.21 33.41
C ALA A 106 12.77 -0.56 31.94
N SER A 107 12.70 -1.84 31.58
CA SER A 107 12.82 -2.29 30.19
C SER A 107 11.73 -1.71 29.29
N PHE A 108 10.50 -1.56 29.78
CA PHE A 108 9.42 -0.92 29.02
C PHE A 108 9.68 0.57 28.84
N CYS A 109 10.12 1.29 29.87
CA CYS A 109 10.50 2.70 29.76
C CYS A 109 11.63 2.88 28.73
N ASP A 110 12.69 2.08 28.79
CA ASP A 110 13.78 2.12 27.79
C ASP A 110 13.27 1.85 26.37
N THR A 111 12.34 0.91 26.21
CA THR A 111 11.76 0.60 24.89
C THR A 111 10.92 1.77 24.37
N ILE A 112 10.16 2.44 25.25
CA ILE A 112 9.37 3.62 24.88
C ILE A 112 10.30 4.80 24.56
N ASP A 113 11.35 5.04 25.34
CA ASP A 113 12.29 6.13 25.11
C ASP A 113 13.09 5.92 23.81
N THR A 114 13.53 4.70 23.52
CA THR A 114 14.18 4.39 22.24
C THR A 114 13.23 4.59 21.05
N MET A 115 11.95 4.23 21.21
CA MET A 115 10.93 4.47 20.20
C MET A 115 10.68 5.97 19.98
N ILE A 116 10.53 6.75 21.05
CA ILE A 116 10.34 8.20 20.98
C ILE A 116 11.55 8.86 20.30
N ASN A 117 12.77 8.52 20.71
CA ASN A 117 13.99 9.09 20.13
C ASN A 117 14.11 8.75 18.64
N LYS A 118 13.74 7.54 18.23
CA LYS A 118 13.69 7.17 16.82
C LYS A 118 12.67 8.02 16.06
N PHE A 119 11.45 8.17 16.59
CA PHE A 119 10.44 9.00 15.93
C PHE A 119 10.85 10.46 15.83
N LEU A 120 11.52 11.01 16.84
CA LEU A 120 12.05 12.37 16.80
C LEU A 120 13.14 12.51 15.71
N SER A 121 14.05 11.54 15.62
CA SER A 121 15.09 11.50 14.57
C SER A 121 14.47 11.41 13.16
N ASP A 122 13.51 10.50 12.96
CA ASP A 122 12.83 10.32 11.68
C ASP A 122 12.05 11.58 11.28
N LEU A 123 11.42 12.27 12.25
CA LEU A 123 10.73 13.55 12.02
C LEU A 123 11.71 14.65 11.63
N GLU A 124 12.88 14.74 12.27
CA GLU A 124 13.90 15.73 11.94
C GLU A 124 14.47 15.49 10.53
N GLU A 125 14.72 14.23 10.16
CA GLU A 125 15.17 13.86 8.82
C GLU A 125 14.11 14.18 7.76
N LEU A 126 12.83 13.89 8.04
CA LEU A 126 11.72 14.22 7.17
C LEU A 126 11.58 15.74 6.98
N SER A 127 11.73 16.52 8.06
CA SER A 127 11.72 17.98 8.01
C SER A 127 12.85 18.50 7.12
N LYS A 128 14.09 18.04 7.35
CA LYS A 128 15.27 18.41 6.55
C LYS A 128 15.07 18.06 5.08
N HIS A 129 14.58 16.86 4.78
CA HIS A 129 14.31 16.45 3.40
C HIS A 129 13.22 17.31 2.75
N ASN A 130 12.18 17.66 3.50
CA ASN A 130 11.13 18.55 2.99
C ASN A 130 11.65 19.96 2.72
N ASP A 131 12.50 20.50 3.59
CA ASP A 131 13.14 21.81 3.40
C ASP A 131 14.01 21.81 2.16
N ILE A 132 14.88 20.80 2.00
CA ILE A 132 15.72 20.62 0.80
C ILE A 132 14.85 20.53 -0.47
N ARG A 133 13.78 19.73 -0.43
CA ARG A 133 12.85 19.58 -1.56
C ARG A 133 12.18 20.91 -1.90
N THR A 134 11.70 21.64 -0.90
CA THR A 134 11.03 22.92 -1.07
C THR A 134 11.99 23.96 -1.64
N SER A 135 13.21 24.08 -1.10
CA SER A 135 14.24 24.97 -1.64
C SER A 135 14.62 24.61 -3.08
N ARG A 136 14.70 23.32 -3.41
CA ARG A 136 14.98 22.88 -4.79
C ARG A 136 13.87 23.27 -5.75
N VAL A 137 12.60 23.10 -5.36
CA VAL A 137 11.46 23.49 -6.20
C VAL A 137 11.38 25.01 -6.36
N LEU A 138 11.62 25.77 -5.29
CA LEU A 138 11.68 27.24 -5.37
C LEU A 138 12.79 27.70 -6.32
N LYS A 139 14.00 27.16 -6.18
CA LYS A 139 15.11 27.49 -7.06
C LYS A 139 14.83 27.12 -8.52
N ALA A 140 14.25 25.95 -8.78
CA ALA A 140 13.86 25.56 -10.13
C ALA A 140 12.82 26.52 -10.72
N GLY A 141 11.84 26.96 -9.91
CA GLY A 141 10.87 27.97 -10.33
C GLY A 141 11.49 29.35 -10.62
N GLU A 142 12.49 29.76 -9.83
CA GLU A 142 13.26 30.99 -10.07
C GLU A 142 14.08 30.90 -11.37
N ASP A 143 14.76 29.76 -11.59
CA ASP A 143 15.56 29.50 -12.80
C ASP A 143 14.66 29.47 -14.07
N ASP A 144 13.50 28.82 -13.98
CA ASP A 144 12.51 28.79 -15.06
C ASP A 144 11.95 30.19 -15.35
N ALA A 145 11.60 30.95 -14.31
CA ALA A 145 11.11 32.32 -14.47
C ALA A 145 12.17 33.24 -15.10
N ALA A 146 13.44 33.09 -14.69
CA ALA A 146 14.55 33.81 -15.28
C ALA A 146 14.70 33.47 -16.77
N THR A 147 14.65 32.18 -17.12
CA THR A 147 14.78 31.71 -18.50
C THR A 147 13.64 32.22 -19.39
N ILE A 148 12.39 32.14 -18.90
CA ILE A 148 11.22 32.68 -19.60
C ILE A 148 11.37 34.18 -19.83
N ASN A 149 11.84 34.93 -18.83
CA ASN A 149 12.02 36.37 -18.95
C ASN A 149 13.15 36.73 -19.94
N THR A 150 14.25 35.97 -19.95
CA THR A 150 15.33 36.19 -20.93
C THR A 150 14.86 35.88 -22.35
N ASP A 151 14.13 34.79 -22.55
CA ASP A 151 13.59 34.40 -23.86
C ASP A 151 12.54 35.40 -24.34
N HIS A 152 11.68 35.88 -23.44
CA HIS A 152 10.70 36.91 -23.72
C HIS A 152 11.37 38.20 -24.19
N ASN A 153 12.36 38.70 -23.45
CA ASN A 153 13.10 39.91 -23.81
C ASN A 153 13.86 39.73 -25.14
N ALA A 154 14.43 38.55 -25.39
CA ALA A 154 15.09 38.25 -26.67
C ALA A 154 14.09 38.24 -27.84
N ALA A 155 12.90 37.66 -27.66
CA ALA A 155 11.85 37.67 -28.66
C ALA A 155 11.31 39.08 -28.91
N GLU A 156 11.09 39.86 -27.85
CA GLU A 156 10.63 41.24 -27.93
C GLU A 156 11.63 42.11 -28.69
N THR A 157 12.91 42.07 -28.33
CA THR A 157 13.96 42.83 -29.02
C THR A 157 14.09 42.43 -30.50
N HIS A 158 13.95 41.14 -30.82
CA HIS A 158 13.94 40.67 -32.20
C HIS A 158 12.73 41.20 -33.00
N LEU A 159 11.53 41.21 -32.40
CA LEU A 159 10.34 41.78 -33.02
C LEU A 159 10.48 43.29 -33.23
N GLN A 160 11.00 44.01 -32.24
CA GLN A 160 11.29 45.44 -32.36
C GLN A 160 12.29 45.72 -33.50
N LEU A 161 13.33 44.88 -33.65
CA LEU A 161 14.28 45.00 -34.74
C LEU A 161 13.64 44.75 -36.12
N LEU A 162 12.79 43.73 -36.24
CA LEU A 162 12.05 43.46 -37.48
C LEU A 162 11.11 44.61 -37.85
N LEU A 163 10.40 45.18 -36.87
CA LEU A 163 9.55 46.36 -37.07
C LEU A 163 10.38 47.56 -37.54
N PHE A 164 11.49 47.85 -36.86
CA PHE A 164 12.38 48.94 -37.23
C PHE A 164 12.93 48.76 -38.66
N HIS A 165 13.40 47.56 -39.00
CA HIS A 165 13.89 47.24 -40.34
C HIS A 165 12.78 47.36 -41.39
N GLY A 166 11.58 46.86 -41.09
CA GLY A 166 10.41 46.97 -41.97
C GLY A 166 10.04 48.42 -42.26
N HIS A 167 9.98 49.26 -41.23
CA HIS A 167 9.73 50.70 -41.37
C HIS A 167 10.83 51.38 -42.18
N THR A 168 12.10 51.15 -41.85
CA THR A 168 13.24 51.75 -42.56
C THR A 168 13.26 51.35 -44.04
N THR A 169 12.95 50.09 -44.36
CA THR A 169 12.89 49.60 -45.74
C THR A 169 11.73 50.25 -46.50
N ALA A 170 10.55 50.32 -45.89
CA ALA A 170 9.38 50.94 -46.49
C ALA A 170 9.60 52.44 -46.77
N ASP A 171 10.20 53.16 -45.81
CA ASP A 171 10.55 54.57 -45.96
C ASP A 171 11.60 54.77 -47.05
N SER A 172 12.65 53.93 -47.10
CA SER A 172 13.65 53.96 -48.16
C SER A 172 13.01 53.73 -49.53
N MET A 173 12.11 52.76 -49.66
CA MET A 173 11.39 52.49 -50.92
C MET A 173 10.47 53.65 -51.31
N ALA A 174 9.80 54.28 -50.34
CA ALA A 174 8.97 55.45 -50.59
C ALA A 174 9.83 56.63 -51.08
N TRP A 175 11.00 56.84 -50.49
CA TRP A 175 11.97 57.86 -50.91
C TRP A 175 12.54 57.59 -52.31
N THR A 176 12.97 56.36 -52.60
CA THR A 176 13.47 56.01 -53.94
C THR A 176 12.38 56.18 -55.00
N THR A 177 11.16 55.71 -54.73
CA THR A 177 10.02 55.86 -55.66
C THR A 177 9.70 57.34 -55.92
N ARG A 178 9.72 58.19 -54.88
CA ARG A 178 9.55 59.64 -55.04
C ARG A 178 10.68 60.24 -55.89
N GLY A 179 11.93 59.85 -55.64
CA GLY A 179 13.08 60.30 -56.42
C GLY A 179 12.98 59.90 -57.89
N GLU A 180 12.64 58.64 -58.18
CA GLU A 180 12.42 58.15 -59.55
C GLU A 180 11.30 58.91 -60.26
N ASN A 181 10.20 59.22 -59.57
CA ASN A 181 9.10 60.00 -60.14
C ASN A 181 9.53 61.42 -60.47
N LEU A 182 10.29 62.08 -59.58
CA LEU A 182 10.83 63.43 -59.85
C LEU A 182 11.79 63.44 -61.05
N VAL A 183 12.64 62.42 -61.19
CA VAL A 183 13.52 62.27 -62.36
C VAL A 183 12.69 62.11 -63.63
N LYS A 184 11.65 61.26 -63.62
CA LYS A 184 10.75 61.09 -64.77
C LYS A 184 10.03 62.39 -65.14
N GLU A 185 9.56 63.14 -64.15
CA GLU A 185 8.92 64.45 -64.39
C GLU A 185 9.90 65.44 -65.05
N ASP A 186 11.16 65.45 -64.64
CA ASP A 186 12.19 66.31 -65.23
C ASP A 186 12.60 65.86 -66.63
N GLU A 187 12.74 64.55 -66.87
CA GLU A 187 12.98 63.99 -68.20
C GLU A 187 11.86 64.37 -69.17
N GLU A 188 10.59 64.25 -68.77
CA GLU A 188 9.45 64.67 -69.60
C GLU A 188 9.47 66.18 -69.85
N ARG A 189 9.75 67.01 -68.83
CA ARG A 189 9.91 68.45 -69.00
C ARG A 189 11.03 68.81 -69.98
N SER A 190 12.17 68.10 -69.91
CA SER A 190 13.28 68.27 -70.83
C SER A 190 12.90 67.84 -72.25
N LYS A 191 12.19 66.72 -72.43
CA LYS A 191 11.66 66.30 -73.73
C LYS A 191 10.76 67.37 -74.34
N TYR A 192 9.78 67.89 -73.59
CA TYR A 192 8.93 68.96 -74.08
C TYR A 192 9.70 70.24 -74.44
N THR A 193 10.74 70.57 -73.67
CA THR A 193 11.60 71.72 -73.96
C THR A 193 12.38 71.50 -75.26
N ASN A 194 12.92 70.28 -75.47
CA ASN A 194 13.62 69.90 -76.69
C ASN A 194 12.69 69.87 -77.90
N GLU A 195 11.48 69.33 -77.77
CA GLU A 195 10.46 69.34 -78.82
C GLU A 195 10.09 70.77 -79.21
N ARG A 196 9.89 71.65 -78.22
CA ARG A 196 9.63 73.07 -78.45
C ARG A 196 10.77 73.75 -79.20
N GLU A 197 12.01 73.48 -78.84
CA GLU A 197 13.19 74.06 -79.51
C GLU A 197 13.36 73.49 -80.92
N SER A 198 13.13 72.19 -81.12
CA SER A 198 13.12 71.55 -82.44
C SER A 198 12.05 72.17 -83.34
N LEU A 199 10.85 72.42 -82.81
CA LEU A 199 9.76 73.02 -83.56
C LEU A 199 10.06 74.49 -83.90
N ARG A 200 10.65 75.23 -82.96
CA ARG A 200 11.13 76.59 -83.18
C ARG A 200 12.17 76.64 -84.29
N SER A 201 13.21 75.81 -84.21
CA SER A 201 14.25 75.68 -85.24
C SER A 201 13.65 75.33 -86.60
N PHE A 202 12.70 74.40 -86.65
CA PHE A 202 11.99 74.05 -87.88
C PHE A 202 11.23 75.25 -88.48
N LEU A 203 10.50 76.00 -87.66
CA LEU A 203 9.76 77.18 -88.10
C LEU A 203 10.69 78.31 -88.56
N GLU A 204 11.80 78.53 -87.86
CA GLU A 204 12.81 79.52 -88.21
C GLU A 204 13.52 79.16 -89.52
N ASN A 205 13.85 77.89 -89.72
CA ASN A 205 14.39 77.39 -90.99
C ASN A 205 13.39 77.55 -92.13
N THR A 206 12.11 77.26 -91.89
CA THR A 206 11.04 77.43 -92.89
C THR A 206 10.84 78.92 -93.23
N TYR A 207 10.87 79.78 -92.21
CA TYR A 207 10.81 81.23 -92.38
C TYR A 207 12.02 81.73 -93.19
N ASN A 208 13.23 81.29 -92.88
CA ASN A 208 14.43 81.68 -93.61
C ASN A 208 14.40 81.17 -95.06
N SER A 209 13.95 79.93 -95.29
CA SER A 209 13.79 79.38 -96.65
C SER A 209 12.78 80.17 -97.47
N THR A 210 11.60 80.45 -96.91
CA THR A 210 10.57 81.26 -97.59
C THR A 210 11.00 82.71 -97.79
N TRP A 211 11.79 83.26 -96.89
CA TRP A 211 12.39 84.59 -97.02
C TRP A 211 13.43 84.65 -98.14
N ASP A 212 14.26 83.63 -98.28
CA ASP A 212 15.23 83.53 -99.36
C ASP A 212 14.56 83.21 -100.71
N GLU A 213 13.51 82.40 -100.71
CA GLU A 213 12.63 82.21 -101.88
C GLU A 213 11.94 83.52 -102.26
N TYR A 214 11.44 84.31 -101.31
CA TYR A 214 10.82 85.61 -101.58
C TYR A 214 11.82 86.58 -102.20
N LYS A 215 13.05 86.66 -101.67
CA LYS A 215 14.15 87.43 -102.29
C LYS A 215 14.48 86.90 -103.69
N GLY A 216 14.48 85.59 -103.88
CA GLY A 216 14.72 84.93 -105.17
C GLY A 216 13.65 85.27 -106.19
N VAL A 217 12.37 85.20 -105.81
CA VAL A 217 11.22 85.56 -106.64
C VAL A 217 11.21 87.06 -106.94
N LEU A 218 11.57 87.93 -105.99
CA LEU A 218 11.69 89.37 -106.25
C LEU A 218 12.79 89.65 -107.29
N LYS A 219 13.94 88.96 -107.20
CA LYS A 219 15.03 89.05 -108.18
C LYS A 219 14.62 88.50 -109.55
N SER A 220 13.97 87.34 -109.61
CA SER A 220 13.50 86.72 -110.86
C SER A 220 12.30 87.45 -111.48
N TYR A 221 11.41 88.05 -110.68
CA TYR A 221 10.28 88.86 -111.13
C TYR A 221 10.76 90.14 -111.83
N VAL A 222 11.81 90.79 -111.32
CA VAL A 222 12.47 91.92 -112.00
C VAL A 222 13.14 91.49 -113.31
N MET A 223 13.60 90.24 -113.40
CA MET A 223 14.32 89.73 -114.59
C MET A 223 13.43 89.09 -115.68
N GLU A 224 12.28 88.49 -115.35
CA GLU A 224 11.45 87.72 -116.30
C GLU A 224 10.07 88.32 -116.64
N THR A 225 9.66 89.44 -116.02
CA THR A 225 8.36 90.06 -116.29
C THR A 225 8.25 90.88 -117.58
N ALA A 226 9.24 90.81 -118.48
CA ALA A 226 9.13 91.46 -119.78
C ALA A 226 8.26 90.68 -120.80
N GLU A 227 8.34 89.34 -120.89
CA GLU A 227 7.71 88.63 -122.03
C GLU A 227 6.81 87.42 -121.65
N ASN A 228 6.99 86.80 -120.47
CA ASN A 228 6.26 85.58 -120.12
C ASN A 228 5.17 85.73 -119.04
N GLN A 229 4.68 86.96 -118.80
CA GLN A 229 3.41 87.18 -118.08
C GLN A 229 2.16 86.72 -118.88
N LYS A 230 2.30 86.42 -120.18
CA LYS A 230 1.18 86.29 -121.12
C LYS A 230 0.69 84.86 -121.36
N GLN A 231 1.54 83.83 -121.28
CA GLN A 231 1.16 82.48 -121.73
C GLN A 231 1.07 81.41 -120.62
N VAL A 232 1.72 81.61 -119.47
CA VAL A 232 1.72 80.59 -118.38
C VAL A 232 0.46 80.66 -117.49
N ARG A 233 -0.29 81.77 -117.49
CA ARG A 233 -1.49 81.96 -116.64
C ARG A 233 -2.72 81.12 -117.03
N LYS A 234 -2.79 80.57 -118.25
CA LYS A 234 -4.00 79.88 -118.75
C LYS A 234 -4.03 78.38 -118.50
N LEU A 235 -2.88 77.70 -118.47
CA LEU A 235 -2.83 76.23 -118.48
C LEU A 235 -2.51 75.61 -117.11
N ARG A 236 -1.83 76.33 -116.18
CA ARG A 236 -1.54 75.82 -114.83
C ARG A 236 -2.68 75.91 -113.80
N ARG A 237 -3.80 76.61 -114.10
CA ARG A 237 -4.93 76.77 -113.16
C ARG A 237 -5.87 75.56 -113.08
N LYS A 238 -5.91 74.70 -114.11
CA LYS A 238 -6.84 73.56 -114.16
C LYS A 238 -6.26 72.26 -113.57
N GLU A 239 -4.95 72.14 -113.56
CA GLU A 239 -4.25 70.89 -113.21
C GLU A 239 -3.98 70.77 -111.70
N ASN A 240 -3.66 71.88 -111.02
CA ASN A 240 -3.34 71.86 -109.59
C ASN A 240 -4.57 71.67 -108.67
N LEU A 241 -5.78 72.07 -109.09
CA LEU A 241 -6.98 71.96 -108.25
C LEU A 241 -7.43 70.50 -108.02
N MET A 242 -7.19 69.62 -109.01
CA MET A 242 -7.62 68.22 -108.93
C MET A 242 -6.64 67.33 -108.16
N ALA A 243 -5.36 67.72 -108.07
CA ALA A 243 -4.33 66.96 -107.36
C ALA A 243 -4.47 67.06 -105.82
N ASP A 244 -4.84 68.23 -105.29
CA ASP A 244 -4.94 68.47 -103.84
C ASP A 244 -6.14 67.75 -103.19
N ILE A 245 -7.26 67.60 -103.91
CA ILE A 245 -8.46 66.92 -103.41
C ILE A 245 -8.19 65.43 -103.20
N ILE A 246 -7.47 64.79 -104.14
CA ILE A 246 -7.15 63.36 -104.11
C ILE A 246 -6.17 63.03 -102.97
N ALA A 247 -5.17 63.88 -102.73
CA ALA A 247 -4.20 63.69 -101.64
C ALA A 247 -4.85 63.80 -100.24
N SER A 248 -5.84 64.68 -100.08
CA SER A 248 -6.55 64.86 -98.81
C SER A 248 -7.47 63.67 -98.42
N GLN A 249 -8.08 63.00 -99.41
CA GLN A 249 -8.91 61.82 -99.18
C GLN A 249 -8.08 60.57 -98.86
N ALA A 250 -6.92 60.40 -99.50
CA ALA A 250 -6.00 59.29 -99.22
C ALA A 250 -5.47 59.30 -97.77
N LYS A 251 -5.17 60.49 -97.22
CA LYS A 251 -4.69 60.64 -95.84
C LYS A 251 -5.76 60.32 -94.79
N LYS A 252 -7.03 60.62 -95.07
CA LYS A 252 -8.15 60.28 -94.17
C LYS A 252 -8.39 58.77 -94.11
N ILE A 253 -8.30 58.08 -95.25
CA ILE A 253 -8.45 56.62 -95.35
C ILE A 253 -7.31 55.90 -94.58
N ALA A 254 -6.07 56.37 -94.69
CA ALA A 254 -4.92 55.81 -93.98
C ALA A 254 -5.04 55.93 -92.44
N ASN A 255 -5.55 57.06 -91.95
CA ASN A 255 -5.76 57.27 -90.51
C ASN A 255 -6.89 56.37 -89.95
N SER A 256 -7.97 56.16 -90.71
CA SER A 256 -9.04 55.24 -90.31
C SER A 256 -8.61 53.76 -90.32
N ASP A 257 -7.74 53.35 -91.26
CA ASP A 257 -7.20 51.98 -91.32
C ASP A 257 -6.24 51.68 -90.14
N GLY A 258 -5.42 52.67 -89.75
CA GLY A 258 -4.55 52.56 -88.58
C GLY A 258 -5.31 52.39 -87.25
N LEU A 259 -6.44 53.09 -87.09
CA LEU A 259 -7.30 52.95 -85.90
C LEU A 259 -7.99 51.58 -85.87
N LEU A 260 -8.47 51.09 -87.03
CA LEU A 260 -9.08 49.76 -87.17
C LEU A 260 -8.10 48.63 -86.81
N LYS A 261 -6.83 48.75 -87.22
CA LYS A 261 -5.78 47.77 -86.85
C LYS A 261 -5.50 47.78 -85.34
N ARG A 262 -5.44 48.95 -84.70
CA ARG A 262 -5.21 49.07 -83.25
C ARG A 262 -6.36 48.45 -82.44
N LEU A 263 -7.60 48.78 -82.79
CA LEU A 263 -8.78 48.23 -82.12
C LEU A 263 -8.92 46.71 -82.32
N ARG A 264 -8.57 46.18 -83.50
CA ARG A 264 -8.49 44.72 -83.73
C ARG A 264 -7.40 44.05 -82.89
N SER A 265 -6.24 44.70 -82.71
CA SER A 265 -5.17 44.17 -81.86
C SER A 265 -5.51 44.18 -80.37
N GLU A 266 -6.24 45.20 -79.89
CA GLU A 266 -6.76 45.25 -78.51
C GLU A 266 -7.86 44.20 -78.30
N LEU A 267 -8.78 44.04 -79.26
CA LEU A 267 -9.82 43.00 -79.19
C LEU A 267 -9.20 41.59 -79.14
N ALA A 268 -8.20 41.31 -79.99
CA ALA A 268 -7.47 40.04 -79.98
C ALA A 268 -6.71 39.79 -78.66
N ALA A 269 -6.16 40.84 -78.05
CA ALA A 269 -5.52 40.75 -76.74
C ALA A 269 -6.53 40.42 -75.62
N TYR A 270 -7.74 40.98 -75.67
CA TYR A 270 -8.83 40.66 -74.74
C TYR A 270 -9.42 39.25 -74.99
N GLU A 271 -9.59 38.83 -76.24
CA GLU A 271 -10.13 37.51 -76.62
C GLU A 271 -9.12 36.37 -76.39
N SER A 272 -7.81 36.64 -76.36
CA SER A 272 -6.76 35.65 -76.09
C SER A 272 -6.78 35.05 -74.67
N GLY A 273 -7.61 35.58 -73.75
CA GLY A 273 -7.84 35.01 -72.43
C GLY A 273 -6.62 35.00 -71.50
N THR A 274 -5.51 35.63 -71.87
CA THR A 274 -4.23 35.63 -71.14
C THR A 274 -4.35 36.21 -69.72
N LYS A 275 -5.18 37.23 -69.51
CA LYS A 275 -5.50 37.74 -68.16
C LYS A 275 -6.31 36.72 -67.31
N GLN A 276 -7.19 35.93 -67.92
CA GLN A 276 -7.98 34.91 -67.21
C GLN A 276 -7.22 33.60 -66.97
N ALA A 277 -6.18 33.30 -67.76
CA ALA A 277 -5.34 32.11 -67.59
C ALA A 277 -4.58 32.15 -66.24
N VAL A 278 -4.05 33.31 -65.85
CA VAL A 278 -3.35 33.50 -64.56
C VAL A 278 -4.28 33.28 -63.37
N PHE A 279 -5.53 33.75 -63.44
CA PHE A 279 -6.51 33.51 -62.37
C PHE A 279 -6.96 32.05 -62.28
N ARG A 280 -7.08 31.34 -63.42
CA ARG A 280 -7.37 29.91 -63.45
C ARG A 280 -6.23 29.10 -62.82
N ASP A 281 -4.99 29.37 -63.21
CA ASP A 281 -3.81 28.70 -62.66
C ASP A 281 -3.65 28.97 -61.14
N ARG A 282 -3.82 30.22 -60.69
CA ARG A 282 -3.81 30.54 -59.25
C ARG A 282 -4.90 29.79 -58.49
N ARG A 283 -6.13 29.75 -59.01
CA ARG A 283 -7.24 29.00 -58.41
C ARG A 283 -6.94 27.50 -58.34
N ASP A 284 -6.40 26.92 -59.41
CA ASP A 284 -6.14 25.49 -59.48
C ASP A 284 -4.96 25.09 -58.57
N ARG A 285 -3.96 25.96 -58.40
CA ARG A 285 -2.91 25.79 -57.36
C ARG A 285 -3.47 25.82 -55.94
N HIS A 286 -4.35 26.77 -55.62
CA HIS A 286 -5.01 26.82 -54.30
C HIS A 286 -5.90 25.59 -54.08
N ARG A 287 -6.63 25.14 -55.11
CA ARG A 287 -7.45 23.92 -55.07
C ARG A 287 -6.59 22.67 -54.85
N ALA A 288 -5.45 22.56 -55.52
CA ALA A 288 -4.50 21.46 -55.30
C ALA A 288 -3.89 21.49 -53.88
N ALA A 289 -3.54 22.67 -53.36
CA ALA A 289 -3.06 22.81 -51.98
C ALA A 289 -4.13 22.41 -50.95
N PHE A 290 -5.39 22.83 -51.15
CA PHE A 290 -6.51 22.44 -50.31
C PHE A 290 -6.74 20.92 -50.30
N PHE A 291 -6.71 20.26 -51.46
CA PHE A 291 -6.88 18.81 -51.53
C PHE A 291 -5.71 18.05 -50.90
N ARG A 292 -4.48 18.55 -51.03
CA ARG A 292 -3.32 17.99 -50.32
C ARG A 292 -3.51 18.08 -48.81
N LEU A 293 -3.86 19.25 -48.30
CA LEU A 293 -4.10 19.46 -46.87
C LEU A 293 -5.24 18.57 -46.35
N LYS A 294 -6.35 18.48 -47.11
CA LYS A 294 -7.48 17.61 -46.77
C LYS A 294 -7.09 16.14 -46.72
N ARG A 295 -6.23 15.68 -47.64
CA ARG A 295 -5.71 14.31 -47.63
C ARG A 295 -4.80 14.07 -46.43
N THR A 296 -3.86 14.96 -46.15
CA THR A 296 -2.99 14.86 -44.97
C THR A 296 -3.80 14.82 -43.68
N LEU A 297 -4.84 15.63 -43.55
CA LEU A 297 -5.74 15.60 -42.40
C LEU A 297 -6.49 14.26 -42.29
N ALA A 298 -7.06 13.77 -43.39
CA ALA A 298 -7.75 12.49 -43.40
C ALA A 298 -6.81 11.33 -43.03
N ASP A 299 -5.62 11.29 -43.63
CA ASP A 299 -4.59 10.29 -43.35
C ASP A 299 -4.15 10.36 -41.88
N GLY A 300 -3.91 11.57 -41.35
CA GLY A 300 -3.62 11.82 -39.93
C GLY A 300 -4.69 11.26 -39.01
N CYS A 301 -5.97 11.58 -39.26
CA CYS A 301 -7.08 11.02 -38.49
C CYS A 301 -7.12 9.48 -38.52
N THR A 302 -6.79 8.85 -39.65
CA THR A 302 -6.74 7.38 -39.72
C THR A 302 -5.57 6.78 -38.94
N VAL A 303 -4.42 7.47 -38.91
CA VAL A 303 -3.25 7.05 -38.13
C VAL A 303 -3.55 7.20 -36.65
N ASP A 304 -4.09 8.34 -36.23
CA ASP A 304 -4.46 8.61 -34.85
C ASP A 304 -5.50 7.59 -34.34
N SER A 305 -6.51 7.28 -35.16
CA SER A 305 -7.51 6.26 -34.83
C SER A 305 -6.88 4.87 -34.63
N LYS A 306 -5.92 4.47 -35.50
CA LYS A 306 -5.18 3.20 -35.35
C LYS A 306 -4.27 3.19 -34.12
N GLN A 307 -3.58 4.30 -33.85
CA GLN A 307 -2.71 4.42 -32.68
C GLN A 307 -3.53 4.38 -31.38
N MET A 308 -4.66 5.08 -31.33
CA MET A 308 -5.59 5.05 -30.21
C MET A 308 -6.12 3.63 -29.97
N ALA A 309 -6.57 2.93 -31.03
CA ALA A 309 -7.03 1.55 -30.91
C ALA A 309 -5.95 0.60 -30.38
N ARG A 310 -4.69 0.80 -30.80
CA ARG A 310 -3.55 0.04 -30.25
C ARG A 310 -3.31 0.37 -28.79
N LEU A 311 -3.30 1.65 -28.42
CA LEU A 311 -3.07 2.09 -27.05
C LEU A 311 -4.14 1.53 -26.09
N VAL A 312 -5.41 1.60 -26.50
CA VAL A 312 -6.52 1.03 -25.72
C VAL A 312 -6.34 -0.46 -25.55
N LYS A 313 -6.04 -1.20 -26.63
CA LYS A 313 -5.83 -2.65 -26.55
C LYS A 313 -4.67 -3.04 -25.62
N GLU A 314 -3.53 -2.37 -25.72
CA GLU A 314 -2.38 -2.64 -24.85
C GLU A 314 -2.70 -2.25 -23.39
N SER A 315 -3.38 -1.12 -23.18
CA SER A 315 -3.86 -0.70 -21.86
C SER A 315 -4.77 -1.75 -21.24
N ASP A 316 -5.81 -2.18 -21.95
CA ASP A 316 -6.75 -3.20 -21.48
C ASP A 316 -6.02 -4.52 -21.16
N SER A 317 -5.09 -4.95 -22.02
CA SER A 317 -4.27 -6.15 -21.79
C SER A 317 -3.41 -6.03 -20.52
N THR A 318 -2.82 -4.85 -20.26
CA THR A 318 -2.05 -4.61 -19.04
C THR A 318 -2.93 -4.58 -17.79
N VAL A 319 -4.14 -4.01 -17.89
CA VAL A 319 -5.11 -3.99 -16.79
C VAL A 319 -5.57 -5.39 -16.47
N GLU A 320 -5.94 -6.20 -17.47
CA GLU A 320 -6.32 -7.61 -17.30
C GLU A 320 -5.22 -8.40 -16.60
N TRP A 321 -3.96 -8.24 -17.06
CA TRP A 321 -2.82 -8.92 -16.45
C TRP A 321 -2.59 -8.49 -14.99
N LEU A 322 -2.70 -7.19 -14.69
CA LEU A 322 -2.57 -6.65 -13.33
C LEU A 322 -3.70 -7.14 -12.42
N GLU A 323 -4.93 -7.21 -12.92
CA GLU A 323 -6.06 -7.77 -12.17
C GLU A 323 -5.87 -9.26 -11.86
N GLU A 324 -5.35 -10.04 -12.82
CA GLU A 324 -5.02 -11.45 -12.57
C GLU A 324 -3.90 -11.60 -11.54
N ALA A 325 -2.86 -10.79 -11.62
CA ALA A 325 -1.77 -10.76 -10.65
C ALA A 325 -2.29 -10.37 -9.24
N TYR A 326 -3.18 -9.37 -9.17
CA TYR A 326 -3.84 -8.98 -7.93
C TYR A 326 -4.69 -10.13 -7.35
N LYS A 327 -5.53 -10.78 -8.16
CA LYS A 327 -6.34 -11.95 -7.73
C LYS A 327 -5.44 -13.08 -7.20
N LYS A 328 -4.30 -13.35 -7.85
CA LYS A 328 -3.31 -14.34 -7.37
C LYS A 328 -2.68 -13.91 -6.04
N GLY A 329 -2.26 -12.66 -5.91
CA GLY A 329 -1.71 -12.10 -4.67
C GLY A 329 -2.71 -12.15 -3.51
N GLU A 330 -3.96 -11.74 -3.75
CA GLU A 330 -5.03 -11.81 -2.77
C GLU A 330 -5.30 -13.25 -2.33
N LYS A 331 -5.35 -14.21 -3.28
CA LYS A 331 -5.50 -15.63 -2.96
C LYS A 331 -4.35 -16.14 -2.07
N ILE A 332 -3.11 -15.74 -2.36
CA ILE A 332 -1.94 -16.09 -1.53
C ILE A 332 -2.09 -15.52 -0.12
N LEU A 333 -2.48 -14.25 0.03
CA LEU A 333 -2.69 -13.61 1.33
C LEU A 333 -3.83 -14.26 2.12
N ARG A 334 -4.96 -14.56 1.48
CA ARG A 334 -6.09 -15.26 2.11
C ARG A 334 -5.68 -16.66 2.58
N LEU A 335 -4.95 -17.42 1.75
CA LEU A 335 -4.42 -18.74 2.13
C LEU A 335 -3.42 -18.61 3.28
N ALA A 336 -2.50 -17.65 3.23
CA ALA A 336 -1.54 -17.40 4.30
C ALA A 336 -2.24 -17.05 5.63
N ALA A 337 -3.27 -16.21 5.60
CA ALA A 337 -4.07 -15.87 6.78
C ALA A 337 -4.83 -17.10 7.33
N LEU A 338 -5.36 -17.97 6.47
CA LEU A 338 -6.01 -19.21 6.87
C LEU A 338 -5.02 -20.20 7.48
N CYS A 339 -3.86 -20.42 6.84
CA CYS A 339 -2.77 -21.25 7.37
C CYS A 339 -2.27 -20.72 8.72
N ARG A 340 -2.16 -19.40 8.89
CA ARG A 340 -1.73 -18.77 10.14
C ARG A 340 -2.65 -19.08 11.32
N LYS A 341 -3.93 -19.43 11.11
CA LYS A 341 -4.82 -19.85 12.20
C LYS A 341 -4.34 -21.14 12.87
N PHE A 342 -3.75 -22.05 12.12
CA PHE A 342 -3.27 -23.36 12.58
C PHE A 342 -1.84 -23.33 13.13
N GLU A 343 -1.16 -22.18 13.05
CA GLU A 343 0.17 -21.99 13.62
C GLU A 343 0.09 -21.83 15.14
N THR A 344 1.05 -22.45 15.84
CA THR A 344 1.19 -22.28 17.29
C THR A 344 1.58 -20.85 17.63
N GLN A 345 1.32 -20.40 18.87
CA GLN A 345 1.74 -19.07 19.31
C GLN A 345 3.27 -18.88 19.17
N ARG A 346 4.05 -19.94 19.42
CA ARG A 346 5.51 -19.95 19.23
C ARG A 346 5.90 -19.65 17.78
N GLU A 347 5.25 -20.29 16.81
CA GLU A 347 5.51 -20.07 15.38
C GLU A 347 4.99 -18.71 14.89
N LYS A 348 3.95 -18.15 15.52
CA LYS A 348 3.46 -16.80 15.21
C LYS A 348 4.40 -15.69 15.67
N VAL A 349 5.03 -15.87 16.83
CA VAL A 349 5.97 -14.91 17.42
C VAL A 349 7.37 -15.08 16.82
N MET A 350 7.78 -16.32 16.51
CA MET A 350 9.08 -16.65 15.94
C MET A 350 8.93 -17.59 14.72
N PRO A 351 8.48 -17.09 13.55
CA PRO A 351 8.20 -17.91 12.38
C PRO A 351 9.40 -18.65 11.78
N PHE A 352 10.62 -18.19 12.08
CA PHE A 352 11.87 -18.68 11.49
C PHE A 352 12.82 -19.33 12.50
N GLY A 353 12.39 -19.52 13.75
CA GLY A 353 13.16 -20.18 14.79
C GLY A 353 14.28 -19.33 15.44
N PRO A 354 14.93 -19.86 16.49
CA PRO A 354 15.95 -19.14 17.28
C PRO A 354 17.33 -19.10 16.62
N ASN A 355 17.55 -19.91 15.58
CA ASN A 355 18.77 -19.88 14.79
C ASN A 355 18.60 -18.86 13.67
N LEU A 356 18.79 -17.56 13.94
CA LEU A 356 19.00 -16.61 12.84
C LEU A 356 20.03 -15.52 13.19
N PRO A 357 21.08 -15.37 12.36
CA PRO A 357 21.75 -14.10 12.18
C PRO A 357 20.79 -13.11 11.48
N HIS A 358 20.74 -11.92 12.06
CA HIS A 358 20.52 -10.58 11.51
C HIS A 358 19.74 -10.39 10.18
N SER A 359 18.70 -9.55 10.26
CA SER A 359 18.20 -8.60 9.25
C SER A 359 17.71 -9.09 7.87
N PRO A 360 16.56 -8.60 7.35
CA PRO A 360 16.16 -8.76 5.94
C PRO A 360 17.05 -7.99 4.95
N THR A 361 17.96 -7.13 5.43
CA THR A 361 18.71 -6.17 4.60
C THR A 361 20.09 -6.66 4.18
N GLU A 362 20.57 -7.80 4.70
CA GLU A 362 21.85 -8.37 4.28
C GLU A 362 21.69 -9.80 3.77
N THR A 363 21.19 -9.92 2.53
CA THR A 363 21.56 -11.05 1.68
C THR A 363 22.55 -10.56 0.65
N LYS A 364 23.80 -10.36 1.08
CA LYS A 364 24.90 -10.95 0.30
C LYS A 364 24.64 -12.45 0.38
N ILE A 365 23.97 -12.95 -0.65
CA ILE A 365 23.75 -14.38 -0.83
C ILE A 365 25.15 -14.98 -0.85
N SER A 366 25.58 -15.58 0.26
CA SER A 366 26.50 -16.72 0.19
C SER A 366 25.72 -17.78 -0.57
N LEU A 367 25.74 -17.65 -1.90
CA LEU A 367 25.56 -18.77 -2.78
C LEU A 367 26.59 -19.74 -2.25
N ARG A 368 26.13 -20.77 -1.55
CA ARG A 368 26.90 -22.00 -1.46
C ARG A 368 27.22 -22.30 -2.91
N GLN A 369 28.46 -22.04 -3.27
CA GLN A 369 28.98 -21.98 -4.63
C GLN A 369 29.03 -23.41 -5.15
N GLN A 370 27.87 -24.06 -5.26
CA GLN A 370 27.70 -25.25 -6.05
C GLN A 370 27.54 -24.74 -7.47
N HIS A 371 28.68 -24.59 -8.15
CA HIS A 371 28.72 -24.49 -9.61
C HIS A 371 28.11 -25.77 -10.17
N SER A 372 26.79 -25.76 -10.34
CA SER A 372 26.07 -26.68 -11.20
C SER A 372 26.10 -26.08 -12.61
N ASN A 373 26.58 -26.84 -13.60
CA ASN A 373 26.61 -26.42 -15.00
C ASN A 373 25.22 -26.46 -15.66
N ASP A 374 24.17 -26.75 -14.90
CA ASP A 374 22.83 -26.97 -15.41
C ASP A 374 21.97 -25.70 -15.28
N SER A 375 21.64 -25.08 -16.41
CA SER A 375 20.93 -23.79 -16.52
C SER A 375 19.56 -23.82 -15.84
N LEU A 376 18.90 -24.98 -15.83
CA LEU A 376 17.61 -25.18 -15.15
C LEU A 376 17.75 -25.10 -13.62
N VAL A 377 18.84 -25.62 -13.08
CA VAL A 377 19.12 -25.60 -11.63
C VAL A 377 19.45 -24.18 -11.18
N LEU A 378 20.21 -23.43 -11.98
CA LEU A 378 20.50 -22.02 -11.74
C LEU A 378 19.24 -21.15 -11.74
N ASN A 379 18.34 -21.35 -12.71
CA ASN A 379 17.05 -20.65 -12.78
C ASN A 379 16.10 -21.04 -11.64
N ALA A 380 16.11 -22.30 -11.21
CA ALA A 380 15.32 -22.74 -10.06
C ALA A 380 15.85 -22.12 -8.75
N ILE A 381 17.17 -22.09 -8.56
CA ILE A 381 17.81 -21.50 -7.38
C ILE A 381 17.57 -19.99 -7.32
N SER A 382 17.69 -19.27 -8.44
CA SER A 382 17.40 -17.83 -8.49
C SER A 382 15.92 -17.51 -8.25
N SER A 383 15.00 -18.31 -8.82
CA SER A 383 13.56 -18.12 -8.65
C SER A 383 13.04 -18.50 -7.26
N THR A 384 13.71 -19.42 -6.57
CA THR A 384 13.29 -19.93 -5.24
C THR A 384 14.11 -19.37 -4.08
N GLY A 385 15.18 -18.60 -4.34
CA GLY A 385 16.05 -18.01 -3.31
C GLY A 385 15.31 -17.10 -2.33
N GLY A 386 14.24 -16.42 -2.75
CA GLY A 386 13.38 -15.62 -1.87
C GLY A 386 12.46 -16.44 -0.96
N LEU A 387 12.27 -17.74 -1.25
CA LEU A 387 11.34 -18.62 -0.56
C LEU A 387 12.01 -19.50 0.51
N THR A 388 13.33 -19.40 0.71
CA THR A 388 14.08 -20.24 1.66
C THR A 388 13.49 -20.21 3.08
N ARG A 389 13.04 -19.03 3.53
CA ARG A 389 12.40 -18.87 4.84
C ARG A 389 11.03 -19.55 4.95
N LEU A 390 10.24 -19.55 3.86
CA LEU A 390 8.98 -20.28 3.79
C LEU A 390 9.24 -21.79 3.86
N TRP A 391 10.24 -22.28 3.14
CA TRP A 391 10.62 -23.69 3.16
C TRP A 391 11.10 -24.16 4.54
N GLN A 392 11.89 -23.35 5.25
CA GLN A 392 12.26 -23.62 6.65
C GLN A 392 11.04 -23.76 7.55
N LYS A 393 10.06 -22.87 7.41
CA LYS A 393 8.81 -22.92 8.17
C LYS A 393 8.01 -24.19 7.88
N ILE A 394 7.90 -24.58 6.60
CA ILE A 394 7.23 -25.82 6.18
C ILE A 394 7.95 -27.04 6.77
N SER A 395 9.28 -27.10 6.70
CA SER A 395 10.07 -28.20 7.26
C SER A 395 9.90 -28.33 8.77
N ASN A 396 9.87 -27.22 9.52
CA ASN A 396 9.63 -27.25 10.96
C ASN A 396 8.22 -27.78 11.28
N ALA A 397 7.19 -27.34 10.55
CA ALA A 397 5.83 -27.84 10.71
C ALA A 397 5.74 -29.35 10.39
N GLU A 398 6.45 -29.82 9.36
CA GLU A 398 6.53 -31.25 9.05
C GLU A 398 7.20 -32.07 10.16
N LEU A 399 8.29 -31.56 10.76
CA LEU A 399 8.96 -32.24 11.87
C LEU A 399 8.04 -32.35 13.08
N SER A 400 7.35 -31.27 13.45
CA SER A 400 6.34 -31.27 14.51
C SER A 400 5.22 -32.26 14.22
N ARG A 401 4.71 -32.30 12.98
CA ARG A 401 3.68 -33.27 12.55
C ARG A 401 4.17 -34.71 12.70
N ARG A 402 5.40 -35.02 12.26
CA ARG A 402 5.98 -36.36 12.37
C ARG A 402 6.17 -36.79 13.82
N ALA A 403 6.59 -35.88 14.70
CA ALA A 403 6.71 -36.14 16.14
C ALA A 403 5.35 -36.47 16.77
N LEU A 404 4.31 -35.68 16.47
CA LEU A 404 2.94 -35.93 16.95
C LEU A 404 2.38 -37.27 16.45
N VAL A 405 2.62 -37.62 15.18
CA VAL A 405 2.20 -38.92 14.64
C VAL A 405 2.89 -40.08 15.36
N ARG A 406 4.19 -39.94 15.68
CA ARG A 406 4.93 -40.95 16.45
C ARG A 406 4.36 -41.11 17.86
N GLU A 407 4.13 -40.00 18.57
CA GLU A 407 3.53 -40.02 19.92
C GLU A 407 2.13 -40.66 19.89
N LYS A 408 1.28 -40.29 18.92
CA LYS A 408 -0.02 -40.91 18.73
C LYS A 408 0.08 -42.43 18.59
N MET A 409 1.00 -42.92 17.75
CA MET A 409 1.20 -44.36 17.56
C MET A 409 1.66 -45.07 18.85
N LEU A 410 2.45 -44.40 19.69
CA LEU A 410 2.87 -44.96 20.99
C LEU A 410 1.68 -45.03 21.96
N LEU A 411 0.92 -43.94 22.08
CA LEU A 411 -0.27 -43.89 22.93
C LEU A 411 -1.35 -44.88 22.49
N GLU A 412 -1.54 -45.08 21.17
CA GLU A 412 -2.46 -46.10 20.65
C GLU A 412 -2.03 -47.52 21.05
N LYS A 413 -0.72 -47.82 21.03
CA LYS A 413 -0.19 -49.12 21.50
C LYS A 413 -0.35 -49.30 23.00
N GLU A 414 -0.03 -48.27 23.78
CA GLU A 414 -0.21 -48.30 25.24
C GLU A 414 -1.68 -48.46 25.62
N ASN A 415 -2.57 -47.72 24.97
CA ASN A 415 -4.00 -47.83 25.18
C ASN A 415 -4.52 -49.23 24.78
N ALA A 416 -4.06 -49.79 23.66
CA ALA A 416 -4.39 -51.17 23.29
C ALA A 416 -3.95 -52.18 24.36
N LEU A 417 -2.76 -52.00 24.94
CA LEU A 417 -2.23 -52.83 26.02
C LEU A 417 -3.03 -52.66 27.32
N ILE A 418 -3.43 -51.44 27.67
CA ILE A 418 -4.31 -51.16 28.81
C ILE A 418 -5.67 -51.80 28.61
N VAL A 419 -6.28 -51.65 27.44
CA VAL A 419 -7.57 -52.28 27.10
C VAL A 419 -7.46 -53.80 27.20
N GLN A 420 -6.37 -54.40 26.70
CA GLN A 420 -6.09 -55.82 26.86
C GLN A 420 -5.96 -56.22 28.35
N LYS A 421 -5.22 -55.45 29.15
CA LYS A 421 -5.08 -55.70 30.60
C LYS A 421 -6.40 -55.57 31.36
N ILE A 422 -7.25 -54.62 30.97
CA ILE A 422 -8.61 -54.47 31.53
C ILE A 422 -9.46 -55.69 31.14
N GLN A 423 -9.34 -56.17 29.91
CA GLN A 423 -10.04 -57.37 29.44
C GLN A 423 -9.57 -58.62 30.22
N GLU A 424 -8.26 -58.82 30.38
CA GLU A 424 -7.67 -59.88 31.22
C GLU A 424 -8.15 -59.78 32.68
N TYR A 425 -8.22 -58.57 33.25
CA TYR A 425 -8.73 -58.34 34.60
C TYR A 425 -10.22 -58.67 34.72
N ARG A 426 -11.02 -58.34 33.71
CA ARG A 426 -12.46 -58.69 33.66
C ARG A 426 -12.65 -60.20 33.55
N GLU A 427 -11.85 -60.88 32.72
CA GLU A 427 -11.87 -62.34 32.56
C GLU A 427 -11.39 -63.07 33.83
N THR A 428 -10.38 -62.55 34.53
CA THR A 428 -9.95 -63.08 35.84
C THR A 428 -10.95 -62.80 36.96
N LYS A 429 -11.68 -61.68 36.91
CA LYS A 429 -12.79 -61.38 37.85
C LYS A 429 -14.01 -62.26 37.60
N MET A 430 -14.28 -62.64 36.35
CA MET A 430 -15.28 -63.66 35.98
C MET A 430 -14.85 -65.08 36.37
N ASN A 431 -13.57 -65.30 36.69
CA ASN A 431 -13.02 -66.57 37.19
C ASN A 431 -12.76 -66.58 38.72
N LEU A 432 -13.22 -65.56 39.46
CA LEU A 432 -13.14 -65.49 40.93
C LEU A 432 -14.38 -66.03 41.67
N GLU A 433 -15.23 -66.79 40.99
CA GLU A 433 -16.08 -67.82 41.58
C GLU A 433 -15.87 -69.09 40.77
N THR A 434 -14.88 -69.91 41.10
CA THR A 434 -15.16 -71.12 41.87
C THR A 434 -13.84 -71.69 42.40
N ARG A 435 -13.29 -71.10 43.47
CA ARG A 435 -12.56 -71.91 44.46
C ARG A 435 -13.57 -72.66 45.32
N LYS A 436 -14.28 -73.62 44.72
CA LYS A 436 -14.84 -74.76 45.46
C LYS A 436 -13.76 -75.83 45.50
N CYS A 437 -13.55 -76.32 46.72
CA CYS A 437 -12.71 -77.42 47.12
C CYS A 437 -12.66 -78.55 46.06
N LEU A 438 -11.47 -78.86 45.56
CA LEU A 438 -11.18 -80.09 44.84
C LEU A 438 -10.89 -81.20 45.86
N CYS A 439 -11.95 -81.86 46.29
CA CYS A 439 -11.90 -83.31 46.40
C CYS A 439 -12.58 -83.86 45.15
N ILE A 440 -11.91 -84.82 44.49
CA ILE A 440 -12.43 -85.76 43.49
C ILE A 440 -12.28 -85.32 42.01
N SER A 441 -11.13 -85.73 41.47
CA SER A 441 -10.85 -86.39 40.18
C SER A 441 -11.66 -86.09 38.91
N GLY A 442 -10.92 -85.88 37.81
CA GLY A 442 -11.22 -86.57 36.54
C GLY A 442 -11.34 -85.69 35.30
N LYS A 443 -10.20 -85.53 34.61
CA LYS A 443 -9.97 -85.50 33.15
C LYS A 443 -11.07 -85.01 32.16
N ALA A 444 -10.59 -84.11 31.30
CA ALA A 444 -10.61 -84.16 29.83
C ALA A 444 -11.88 -83.75 29.04
N ASP A 445 -11.75 -82.59 28.41
CA ASP A 445 -11.63 -82.40 26.95
C ASP A 445 -12.87 -82.34 26.03
N SER A 446 -12.66 -81.56 24.96
CA SER A 446 -13.41 -81.37 23.72
C SER A 446 -14.64 -80.44 23.73
N GLY A 447 -14.54 -79.41 22.88
CA GLY A 447 -15.58 -78.42 22.64
C GLY A 447 -16.58 -78.79 21.55
N ASN A 448 -17.51 -77.88 21.31
CA ASN A 448 -18.15 -77.64 20.02
C ASN A 448 -18.96 -76.35 20.06
N HIS A 449 -18.84 -75.53 19.01
CA HIS A 449 -19.69 -74.39 18.68
C HIS A 449 -21.18 -74.79 18.54
N PRO A 450 -22.14 -73.83 18.59
CA PRO A 450 -22.62 -73.29 17.32
C PRO A 450 -22.98 -71.78 17.27
N VAL A 451 -23.23 -71.38 16.02
CA VAL A 451 -23.40 -70.08 15.34
C VAL A 451 -24.81 -69.45 15.44
N ALA A 452 -24.85 -68.11 15.34
CA ALA A 452 -25.90 -67.15 14.87
C ALA A 452 -27.28 -67.09 15.58
N VAL A 453 -28.04 -65.98 15.63
CA VAL A 453 -28.51 -65.07 14.55
C VAL A 453 -29.09 -63.74 15.14
N ASP A 454 -28.96 -62.66 14.35
CA ASP A 454 -29.70 -61.38 14.21
C ASP A 454 -30.05 -60.41 15.37
N GLY A 455 -29.84 -59.12 15.03
CA GLY A 455 -30.44 -57.96 15.70
C GLY A 455 -29.83 -56.63 15.24
N VAL A 456 -30.25 -56.17 14.05
CA VAL A 456 -29.92 -54.85 13.47
C VAL A 456 -30.36 -53.70 14.37
N LEU A 457 -29.53 -52.65 14.48
CA LEU A 457 -29.97 -51.25 14.41
C LEU A 457 -28.76 -50.34 14.11
N GLU A 458 -28.80 -49.73 12.92
CA GLU A 458 -27.99 -48.58 12.52
C GLU A 458 -28.12 -47.44 13.53
N VAL A 459 -27.08 -46.61 13.66
CA VAL A 459 -27.16 -45.16 13.38
C VAL A 459 -25.73 -44.64 13.17
N ASN A 460 -25.47 -44.21 11.94
CA ASN A 460 -24.38 -43.32 11.55
C ASN A 460 -24.38 -42.04 12.39
N LYS A 461 -23.19 -41.54 12.77
CA LYS A 461 -22.90 -40.09 12.76
C LYS A 461 -21.41 -39.76 12.91
N TYR A 462 -20.90 -39.08 11.88
CA TYR A 462 -19.70 -38.23 11.81
C TYR A 462 -18.31 -38.89 11.77
N ARG A 463 -17.85 -39.18 10.55
CA ARG A 463 -16.48 -38.92 10.10
C ARG A 463 -16.53 -37.95 8.93
N ASN A 464 -15.87 -36.80 9.07
CA ASN A 464 -15.04 -36.16 8.06
C ASN A 464 -14.45 -34.86 8.64
N PHE A 465 -13.15 -34.91 8.93
CA PHE A 465 -12.20 -33.91 8.47
C PHE A 465 -11.20 -34.62 7.57
#